data_AF-A0A940B576-F1
#
_entry.id   AF-A0A940B576-F1
#
_cell.length_a   1.000
_cell.length_b   1.000
_cell.length_c   1.000
_cell.angle_alpha   90.00
_cell.angle_beta   90.00
_cell.angle_gamma   90.00
#
_symmetry.space_group_name_H-M   'P 1'
#
loop_
_entity.id
_entity.type
_entity.pdbx_description
1 polymer ?
#
loop_
_entity_poly.entity_id
_entity_poly.type
_entity_poly.pdbx_seq_one_letter_code
_entity_poly.pdbx_strand_id
1 'polypeptide(L)'
;MFLAKSTSRNHSIPKTTGSLLMAALISLSFVLSACGKKTEETTEDTRHTESIAQVGEVPEEFREIITENRFRNVSVSSDRLVKVGSIWSKDGDSKKSAVIIMDLYGEVLASHMVEYNAAYDLSAVTLTEDGGFIFAFGYNDHYIPGRDQLETGYHSRIIKCDAEGQVLFDKKLESVKIGALEKCIEKDGVYYFFGENESKEILANYAGEDIYILAIDENGNEVHQRYIGGSSFDQIENVCKTEDGFILEVASQSTDGDFAESNEKYKRAYWRVVISDDLEIMEKEIVPDGFDHDFRRYVGVKDGEPLYDDDEMFSDFDGGWVREYIDYGDTYLIVSDRITGQVEHQPPYISSIWYYSETVYSMYDKSGTLIFRASVDSSPDYEKYANDEWPLQINEKNGEN
;
A
#
# COMPACT_ATOMS: atom_id res chain seq x y z
N MET A 1 2.26 -10.87 38.38
CA MET A 1 3.18 -10.11 39.27
C MET A 1 4.58 -10.18 38.68
N PHE A 2 4.87 -9.34 37.69
CA PHE A 2 6.22 -8.92 37.29
C PHE A 2 6.04 -7.55 36.61
N LEU A 3 6.50 -6.51 37.31
CA LEU A 3 6.53 -5.12 36.85
C LEU A 3 7.85 -4.90 36.10
N ALA A 4 7.81 -4.60 34.80
CA ALA A 4 8.96 -4.09 34.08
C ALA A 4 8.95 -2.55 34.17
N LYS A 5 10.01 -2.01 34.79
CA LYS A 5 10.27 -0.58 34.97
C LYS A 5 10.61 0.06 33.64
N SER A 6 9.94 1.15 33.29
CA SER A 6 10.43 2.09 32.28
C SER A 6 11.66 2.82 32.84
N THR A 7 12.77 2.74 32.13
CA THR A 7 13.93 3.61 32.36
C THR A 7 13.99 4.65 31.26
N SER A 8 13.53 5.86 31.57
CA SER A 8 13.72 7.06 30.75
C SER A 8 15.22 7.36 30.64
N ARG A 9 15.79 7.30 29.44
CA ARG A 9 17.11 7.91 29.16
C ARG A 9 16.89 9.35 28.70
N ASN A 10 17.21 10.28 29.59
CA ASN A 10 17.44 11.68 29.25
C ASN A 10 18.64 11.78 28.29
N HIS A 11 18.45 12.37 27.10
CA HIS A 11 19.55 12.92 26.32
C HIS A 11 19.43 14.44 26.30
N SER A 12 20.36 15.05 27.04
CA SER A 12 20.60 16.48 27.12
C SER A 12 21.23 16.98 25.81
N ILE A 13 20.53 17.87 25.11
CA ILE A 13 21.07 18.62 23.98
C ILE A 13 21.87 19.82 24.53
N PRO A 14 23.16 20.00 24.16
CA PRO A 14 23.87 21.24 24.47
C PRO A 14 23.44 22.36 23.53
N LYS A 15 23.05 23.50 24.11
CA LYS A 15 22.80 24.78 23.44
C LYS A 15 24.13 25.49 23.14
N THR A 16 24.33 25.89 21.89
CA THR A 16 25.13 27.07 21.45
C THR A 16 24.52 27.55 20.13
N THR A 17 23.58 28.51 20.14
CA THR A 17 23.77 29.95 19.90
C THR A 17 24.64 30.31 18.69
N GLY A 18 23.98 30.80 17.62
CA GLY A 18 24.62 31.37 16.42
C GLY A 18 23.60 31.82 15.38
N SER A 19 22.86 32.88 15.71
CA SER A 19 21.98 33.74 14.89
C SER A 19 22.31 33.89 13.39
N LEU A 20 21.28 33.98 12.53
CA LEU A 20 20.77 35.23 11.90
C LEU A 20 19.52 34.91 11.03
N LEU A 21 18.33 35.48 11.34
CA LEU A 21 17.58 36.49 10.56
C LEU A 21 17.27 36.07 9.10
N MET A 22 16.03 36.03 8.59
CA MET A 22 14.91 37.00 8.61
C MET A 22 13.60 36.24 8.33
N ALA A 23 12.54 36.42 9.13
CA ALA A 23 11.49 37.44 8.99
C ALA A 23 10.48 37.16 7.85
N ALA A 24 9.23 37.00 8.30
CA ALA A 24 8.02 36.82 7.52
C ALA A 24 7.56 38.10 6.80
N LEU A 25 6.62 37.90 5.85
CA LEU A 25 5.39 38.68 5.57
C LEU A 25 5.20 39.27 4.16
N ILE A 26 4.02 38.92 3.60
CA ILE A 26 3.14 39.67 2.66
C ILE A 26 3.58 39.59 1.17
N SER A 27 2.75 39.31 0.17
CA SER A 27 1.32 39.62 -0.08
C SER A 27 0.69 38.70 -1.13
N LEU A 28 -0.61 38.45 -0.94
CA LEU A 28 -1.59 38.09 -1.96
C LEU A 28 -1.71 39.23 -3.02
N SER A 29 -1.66 38.91 -4.31
CA SER A 29 -2.31 39.70 -5.39
C SER A 29 -2.49 38.83 -6.64
N PHE A 30 -3.71 38.90 -7.15
CA PHE A 30 -4.25 38.12 -8.26
C PHE A 30 -4.21 38.99 -9.55
N VAL A 31 -4.18 38.32 -10.71
CA VAL A 31 -4.61 38.78 -12.07
C VAL A 31 -3.61 39.55 -12.95
N LEU A 32 -3.09 38.92 -14.03
CA LEU A 32 -3.48 39.04 -15.46
C LEU A 32 -2.33 38.69 -16.44
N SER A 33 -2.61 37.70 -17.30
CA SER A 33 -2.19 37.54 -18.71
C SER A 33 -1.04 38.38 -19.27
N ALA A 34 0.03 37.69 -19.68
CA ALA A 34 0.75 38.02 -20.90
C ALA A 34 1.26 36.74 -21.57
N CYS A 35 0.62 36.40 -22.70
CA CYS A 35 1.06 35.40 -23.65
C CYS A 35 2.46 35.77 -24.17
N GLY A 36 3.43 34.89 -23.98
CA GLY A 36 4.77 35.02 -24.53
C GLY A 36 5.38 33.63 -24.71
N LYS A 37 5.38 33.13 -25.95
CA LYS A 37 6.12 31.92 -26.34
C LYS A 37 7.58 32.11 -25.90
N LYS A 38 8.04 31.34 -24.91
CA LYS A 38 9.46 31.14 -24.68
C LYS A 38 9.94 30.02 -25.59
N THR A 39 11.01 30.35 -26.28
CA THR A 39 11.81 29.54 -27.21
C THR A 39 12.21 28.21 -26.61
N GLU A 40 12.19 27.16 -27.44
CA GLU A 40 12.75 25.83 -27.17
C GLU A 40 14.21 25.96 -26.71
N GLU A 41 14.45 25.81 -25.41
CA GLU A 41 15.77 25.50 -24.87
C GLU A 41 15.92 23.98 -24.88
N THR A 42 17.03 23.53 -25.45
CA THR A 42 17.43 22.12 -25.54
C THR A 42 17.49 21.49 -24.14
N THR A 43 16.75 20.41 -23.96
CA THR A 43 16.62 19.61 -22.73
C THR A 43 17.95 18.98 -22.33
N GLU A 44 18.60 19.50 -21.28
CA GLU A 44 19.65 18.78 -20.58
C GLU A 44 19.00 17.89 -19.51
N ASP A 45 19.22 16.59 -19.62
CA ASP A 45 18.77 15.57 -18.67
C ASP A 45 19.62 15.64 -17.40
N THR A 46 18.95 15.90 -16.27
CA THR A 46 19.58 16.22 -14.98
C THR A 46 19.48 15.08 -13.95
N ARG A 47 19.33 13.82 -14.41
CA ARG A 47 19.67 12.64 -13.59
C ARG A 47 21.00 12.89 -12.87
N HIS A 48 21.07 12.80 -11.53
CA HIS A 48 22.40 12.76 -10.90
C HIS A 48 23.06 11.47 -11.40
N THR A 49 24.15 11.65 -12.13
CA THR A 49 24.63 10.77 -13.20
C THR A 49 25.28 9.46 -12.77
N GLU A 50 25.21 9.08 -11.49
CA GLU A 50 25.87 7.86 -11.00
C GLU A 50 24.88 6.94 -10.26
N SER A 51 24.46 5.91 -11.00
CA SER A 51 23.89 4.68 -10.44
C SER A 51 24.76 4.15 -9.30
N ILE A 52 24.15 3.44 -8.36
CA ILE A 52 24.89 2.85 -7.26
C ILE A 52 26.00 1.93 -7.79
N ALA A 53 27.16 1.96 -7.15
CA ALA A 53 28.31 1.19 -7.60
C ALA A 53 27.99 -0.31 -7.61
N GLN A 54 28.31 -0.96 -8.73
CA GLN A 54 28.26 -2.42 -8.81
C GLN A 54 29.32 -3.01 -7.88
N VAL A 55 28.93 -4.05 -7.14
CA VAL A 55 29.83 -4.86 -6.32
C VAL A 55 29.76 -6.30 -6.80
N GLY A 56 30.91 -6.97 -6.90
CA GLY A 56 30.96 -8.38 -7.28
C GLY A 56 30.48 -8.68 -8.71
N GLU A 57 30.44 -9.97 -9.03
CA GLU A 57 29.84 -10.48 -10.27
C GLU A 57 28.39 -10.88 -10.01
N VAL A 58 27.46 -10.43 -10.86
CA VAL A 58 26.05 -10.84 -10.79
C VAL A 58 25.93 -12.29 -11.29
N PRO A 59 25.41 -13.23 -10.47
CA PRO A 59 25.16 -14.60 -10.88
C PRO A 59 24.21 -14.67 -12.08
N GLU A 60 24.35 -15.70 -12.91
CA GLU A 60 23.63 -15.81 -14.19
C GLU A 60 22.11 -15.75 -13.99
N GLU A 61 21.62 -16.47 -12.99
CA GLU A 61 20.21 -16.55 -12.62
C GLU A 61 19.59 -15.20 -12.22
N PHE A 62 20.39 -14.21 -11.78
CA PHE A 62 19.89 -12.88 -11.42
C PHE A 62 19.99 -11.86 -12.55
N ARG A 63 20.69 -12.15 -13.65
CA ARG A 63 20.90 -11.18 -14.74
C ARG A 63 19.58 -10.76 -15.40
N GLU A 64 18.74 -11.73 -15.71
CA GLU A 64 17.42 -11.50 -16.31
C GLU A 64 16.47 -10.84 -15.30
N ILE A 65 16.45 -11.31 -14.05
CA ILE A 65 15.65 -10.74 -12.95
C ILE A 65 15.87 -9.24 -12.82
N ILE A 66 17.15 -8.82 -12.82
CA ILE A 66 17.54 -7.42 -12.66
C ILE A 66 17.23 -6.62 -13.93
N THR A 67 17.57 -7.16 -15.11
CA THR A 67 17.37 -6.47 -16.39
C THR A 67 15.89 -6.19 -16.66
N GLU A 68 15.02 -7.13 -16.33
CA GLU A 68 13.57 -7.00 -16.48
C GLU A 68 12.90 -6.32 -15.28
N ASN A 69 13.68 -5.99 -14.24
CA ASN A 69 13.22 -5.44 -12.97
C ASN A 69 12.03 -6.24 -12.39
N ARG A 70 12.16 -7.57 -12.34
CA ARG A 70 11.02 -8.48 -12.03
C ARG A 70 10.39 -8.22 -10.67
N PHE A 71 11.17 -7.73 -9.69
CA PHE A 71 10.70 -7.46 -8.33
C PHE A 71 10.14 -6.04 -8.13
N ARG A 72 9.97 -5.26 -9.19
CA ARG A 72 9.26 -3.98 -9.12
C ARG A 72 7.78 -4.19 -8.80
N ASN A 73 7.32 -3.54 -7.72
CA ASN A 73 5.94 -3.61 -7.23
C ASN A 73 5.48 -5.04 -6.91
N VAL A 74 6.40 -5.84 -6.39
CA VAL A 74 6.15 -7.17 -5.85
C VAL A 74 6.14 -7.08 -4.34
N SER A 75 5.29 -7.87 -3.69
CA SER A 75 5.32 -8.11 -2.25
C SER A 75 5.82 -9.54 -1.98
N VAL A 76 6.67 -9.71 -0.96
CA VAL A 76 7.27 -11.00 -0.60
C VAL A 76 6.53 -11.67 0.54
N SER A 77 6.27 -12.98 0.38
CA SER A 77 6.01 -13.90 1.49
C SER A 77 7.23 -14.79 1.73
N SER A 78 7.19 -15.65 2.76
CA SER A 78 8.32 -16.53 3.08
C SER A 78 8.74 -17.48 1.95
N ASP A 79 7.84 -17.81 1.02
CA ASP A 79 8.09 -18.79 -0.04
C ASP A 79 7.74 -18.32 -1.46
N ARG A 80 6.99 -17.24 -1.61
CA ARG A 80 6.44 -16.79 -2.90
C ARG A 80 6.36 -15.28 -3.01
N LEU A 81 6.27 -14.83 -4.26
CA LEU A 81 6.13 -13.43 -4.65
C LEU A 81 4.72 -13.16 -5.17
N VAL A 82 4.18 -11.99 -4.82
CA VAL A 82 2.86 -11.53 -5.28
C VAL A 82 3.01 -10.24 -6.07
N LYS A 83 2.47 -10.21 -7.28
CA LYS A 83 2.38 -9.02 -8.12
C LYS A 83 0.94 -8.75 -8.52
N VAL A 84 0.53 -7.50 -8.35
CA VAL A 84 -0.76 -7.02 -8.83
C VAL A 84 -0.52 -6.01 -9.92
N GLY A 85 -1.20 -6.17 -11.05
CA GLY A 85 -1.15 -5.22 -12.17
C GLY A 85 -2.53 -4.94 -12.70
N SER A 86 -2.77 -3.70 -13.13
CA SER A 86 -4.05 -3.27 -13.70
C SER A 86 -3.84 -2.57 -15.04
N ILE A 87 -4.71 -2.86 -15.99
CA ILE A 87 -4.73 -2.23 -17.32
C ILE A 87 -6.13 -1.66 -17.54
N TRP A 88 -6.19 -0.38 -17.93
CA TRP A 88 -7.44 0.29 -18.25
C TRP A 88 -7.85 0.01 -19.69
N SER A 89 -9.15 -0.12 -19.93
CA SER A 89 -9.69 -0.07 -21.29
C SER A 89 -9.51 1.32 -21.88
N LYS A 90 -9.49 1.39 -23.23
CA LYS A 90 -9.27 2.66 -23.95
C LYS A 90 -10.34 3.71 -23.68
N ASP A 91 -11.55 3.28 -23.36
CA ASP A 91 -12.68 4.14 -23.01
C ASP A 91 -12.70 4.55 -21.52
N GLY A 92 -11.83 3.95 -20.69
CA GLY A 92 -11.74 4.24 -19.25
C GLY A 92 -12.85 3.63 -18.39
N ASP A 93 -13.80 2.89 -18.99
CA ASP A 93 -14.98 2.38 -18.29
C ASP A 93 -14.73 1.02 -17.60
N SER A 94 -13.67 0.31 -17.98
CA SER A 94 -13.32 -0.99 -17.40
C SER A 94 -11.83 -1.10 -17.10
N LYS A 95 -11.51 -1.92 -16.11
CA LYS A 95 -10.14 -2.32 -15.76
C LYS A 95 -10.03 -3.83 -15.85
N LYS A 96 -8.87 -4.29 -16.28
CA LYS A 96 -8.42 -5.67 -16.13
C LYS A 96 -7.32 -5.69 -15.10
N SER A 97 -7.50 -6.40 -14.00
CA SER A 97 -6.40 -6.67 -13.08
C SER A 97 -6.00 -8.12 -13.11
N ALA A 98 -4.71 -8.33 -12.92
CA ALA A 98 -4.12 -9.64 -12.72
C ALA A 98 -3.50 -9.71 -11.33
N VAL A 99 -3.80 -10.80 -10.62
CA VAL A 99 -2.97 -11.29 -9.51
C VAL A 99 -2.04 -12.32 -10.11
N ILE A 100 -0.74 -12.13 -9.93
CA ILE A 100 0.33 -13.00 -10.45
C ILE A 100 1.13 -13.49 -9.26
N ILE A 101 1.17 -14.81 -9.09
CA ILE A 101 1.98 -15.48 -8.08
C ILE A 101 3.22 -16.05 -8.76
N MET A 102 4.38 -15.76 -8.20
CA MET A 102 5.67 -16.20 -8.72
C MET A 102 6.47 -16.93 -7.65
N ASP A 103 7.44 -17.72 -8.08
CA ASP A 103 8.50 -18.20 -7.19
C ASP A 103 9.43 -17.05 -6.79
N LEU A 104 10.40 -17.32 -5.92
CA LEU A 104 11.34 -16.31 -5.45
C LEU A 104 12.28 -15.78 -6.54
N TYR A 105 12.36 -16.43 -7.71
CA TYR A 105 13.14 -15.99 -8.88
C TYR A 105 12.28 -15.19 -9.89
N GLY A 106 11.00 -14.99 -9.60
CA GLY A 106 10.07 -14.25 -10.45
C GLY A 106 9.49 -15.08 -11.60
N GLU A 107 9.64 -16.40 -11.58
CA GLU A 107 8.95 -17.28 -12.53
C GLU A 107 7.48 -17.42 -12.14
N VAL A 108 6.58 -17.25 -13.11
CA VAL A 108 5.13 -17.28 -12.86
C VAL A 108 4.68 -18.70 -12.53
N LEU A 109 4.13 -18.88 -11.33
CA LEU A 109 3.54 -20.13 -10.86
C LEU A 109 2.04 -20.18 -11.17
N ALA A 110 1.35 -19.08 -10.91
CA ALA A 110 -0.08 -18.95 -11.13
C ALA A 110 -0.46 -17.51 -11.49
N SER A 111 -1.57 -17.35 -12.19
CA SER A 111 -2.16 -16.03 -12.39
C SER A 111 -3.67 -16.14 -12.48
N HIS A 112 -4.34 -15.10 -12.03
CA HIS A 112 -5.77 -14.94 -12.24
C HIS A 112 -6.06 -13.52 -12.73
N MET A 113 -6.84 -13.40 -13.80
CA MET A 113 -7.19 -12.13 -14.42
C MET A 113 -8.68 -11.90 -14.30
N VAL A 114 -9.05 -10.73 -13.76
CA VAL A 114 -10.44 -10.31 -13.60
C VAL A 114 -10.66 -9.02 -14.37
N GLU A 115 -11.73 -9.00 -15.15
CA GLU A 115 -12.25 -7.78 -15.77
C GLU A 115 -13.40 -7.26 -14.92
N TYR A 116 -13.34 -5.98 -14.57
CA TYR A 116 -14.31 -5.34 -13.71
C TYR A 116 -14.50 -3.87 -14.13
N ASN A 117 -15.59 -3.26 -13.66
CA ASN A 117 -15.90 -1.87 -13.96
C ASN A 117 -14.86 -0.95 -13.28
N ALA A 118 -14.48 0.16 -13.93
CA ALA A 118 -13.51 1.10 -13.36
C ALA A 118 -13.84 1.64 -11.95
N ALA A 119 -15.10 1.52 -11.52
CA ALA A 119 -15.58 1.79 -10.17
C ALA A 119 -15.03 0.87 -9.07
N TYR A 120 -14.17 -0.10 -9.38
CA TYR A 120 -13.53 -0.95 -8.37
C TYR A 120 -12.02 -0.86 -8.45
N ASP A 121 -11.36 -1.27 -7.37
CA ASP A 121 -9.95 -1.63 -7.39
C ASP A 121 -9.73 -2.90 -6.58
N LEU A 122 -8.69 -3.63 -6.96
CA LEU A 122 -8.19 -4.71 -6.13
C LEU A 122 -7.66 -4.09 -4.84
N SER A 123 -8.34 -4.37 -3.73
CA SER A 123 -8.15 -3.68 -2.46
C SER A 123 -7.33 -4.48 -1.45
N ALA A 124 -7.35 -5.81 -1.57
CA ALA A 124 -6.52 -6.71 -0.76
C ALA A 124 -6.14 -7.96 -1.55
N VAL A 125 -4.93 -8.48 -1.29
CA VAL A 125 -4.47 -9.81 -1.72
C VAL A 125 -3.75 -10.47 -0.54
N THR A 126 -3.98 -11.76 -0.35
CA THR A 126 -3.30 -12.58 0.66
C THR A 126 -2.99 -13.95 0.06
N LEU A 127 -1.73 -14.39 0.20
CA LEU A 127 -1.37 -15.78 -0.04
C LEU A 127 -1.92 -16.62 1.11
N THR A 128 -2.50 -17.76 0.78
CA THR A 128 -3.15 -18.61 1.77
C THR A 128 -2.28 -19.81 2.16
N GLU A 129 -2.46 -20.31 3.38
CA GLU A 129 -1.68 -21.42 3.97
C GLU A 129 -1.78 -22.71 3.15
N ASP A 130 -2.91 -22.91 2.46
CA ASP A 130 -3.15 -24.02 1.52
C ASP A 130 -2.36 -23.90 0.21
N GLY A 131 -1.54 -22.86 0.04
CA GLY A 131 -0.78 -22.61 -1.17
C GLY A 131 -1.55 -21.84 -2.24
N GLY A 132 -2.80 -21.45 -2.01
CA GLY A 132 -3.56 -20.58 -2.92
C GLY A 132 -3.37 -19.08 -2.65
N PHE A 133 -4.35 -18.30 -3.10
CA PHE A 133 -4.44 -16.88 -2.80
C PHE A 133 -5.90 -16.41 -2.80
N ILE A 134 -6.18 -15.40 -1.98
CA ILE A 134 -7.47 -14.74 -1.87
C ILE A 134 -7.33 -13.24 -2.08
N PHE A 135 -8.30 -12.63 -2.74
CA PHE A 135 -8.28 -11.20 -3.03
C PHE A 135 -9.68 -10.60 -3.07
N ALA A 136 -9.73 -9.29 -2.81
CA ALA A 136 -10.96 -8.53 -2.78
C ALA A 136 -10.94 -7.40 -3.82
N PHE A 137 -12.12 -7.09 -4.34
CA PHE A 137 -12.38 -5.85 -5.08
C PHE A 137 -13.33 -4.97 -4.27
N GLY A 138 -12.86 -3.78 -3.91
CA GLY A 138 -13.62 -2.74 -3.22
C GLY A 138 -14.01 -1.61 -4.18
N TYR A 139 -15.02 -0.82 -3.79
CA TYR A 139 -15.43 0.36 -4.55
C TYR A 139 -14.30 1.41 -4.59
N ASN A 140 -14.14 2.08 -5.73
CA ASN A 140 -13.22 3.18 -5.93
C ASN A 140 -13.98 4.51 -5.72
N ASP A 141 -13.64 5.20 -4.63
CA ASP A 141 -14.19 6.49 -4.19
C ASP A 141 -13.94 7.65 -5.18
N HIS A 142 -12.90 7.57 -6.01
CA HIS A 142 -12.58 8.54 -7.05
C HIS A 142 -13.41 8.36 -8.32
N TYR A 143 -14.19 7.28 -8.44
CA TYR A 143 -15.07 7.06 -9.58
C TYR A 143 -16.35 7.90 -9.47
N ILE A 144 -16.60 8.75 -10.47
CA ILE A 144 -17.81 9.60 -10.55
C ILE A 144 -18.86 8.90 -11.43
N PRO A 145 -19.99 8.42 -10.87
CA PRO A 145 -20.94 7.61 -11.62
C PRO A 145 -21.70 8.36 -12.73
N GLY A 146 -22.01 7.66 -13.82
CA GLY A 146 -23.13 7.99 -14.71
C GLY A 146 -24.46 7.46 -14.13
N ARG A 147 -25.59 8.11 -14.42
CA ARG A 147 -26.91 7.82 -13.79
C ARG A 147 -27.44 6.37 -13.95
N ASP A 148 -26.97 5.60 -14.93
CA ASP A 148 -27.39 4.21 -15.22
C ASP A 148 -26.86 3.16 -14.24
N GLN A 149 -26.03 3.59 -13.30
CA GLN A 149 -25.16 2.73 -12.50
C GLN A 149 -25.69 2.43 -11.09
N LEU A 150 -26.74 3.14 -10.67
CA LEU A 150 -27.51 2.82 -9.46
C LEU A 150 -28.40 1.58 -9.63
N GLU A 151 -28.64 1.12 -10.87
CA GLU A 151 -29.56 0.02 -11.19
C GLU A 151 -28.87 -1.35 -11.40
N THR A 152 -27.55 -1.41 -11.63
CA THR A 152 -26.84 -2.67 -11.98
C THR A 152 -26.28 -3.45 -10.80
N GLY A 153 -26.39 -2.93 -9.57
CA GLY A 153 -25.95 -3.60 -8.35
C GLY A 153 -24.43 -3.68 -8.27
N TYR A 154 -23.83 -2.70 -7.61
CA TYR A 154 -22.41 -2.57 -7.47
C TYR A 154 -21.85 -3.34 -6.27
N HIS A 155 -21.48 -4.60 -6.40
CA HIS A 155 -21.05 -5.37 -5.23
C HIS A 155 -19.54 -5.55 -5.14
N SER A 156 -18.97 -5.29 -3.96
CA SER A 156 -17.64 -5.76 -3.61
C SER A 156 -17.58 -7.29 -3.76
N ARG A 157 -16.41 -7.82 -4.14
CA ARG A 157 -16.24 -9.25 -4.42
C ARG A 157 -15.05 -9.80 -3.68
N ILE A 158 -15.13 -11.05 -3.28
CA ILE A 158 -14.01 -11.81 -2.74
C ILE A 158 -13.84 -13.06 -3.58
N ILE A 159 -12.64 -13.28 -4.08
CA ILE A 159 -12.29 -14.41 -4.93
C ILE A 159 -11.14 -15.16 -4.28
N LYS A 160 -11.34 -16.46 -4.07
CA LYS A 160 -10.30 -17.39 -3.62
C LYS A 160 -9.91 -18.28 -4.80
N CYS A 161 -8.62 -18.43 -4.98
CA CYS A 161 -8.02 -19.36 -5.93
C CYS A 161 -7.18 -20.41 -5.22
N ASP A 162 -6.99 -21.56 -5.88
CA ASP A 162 -6.00 -22.56 -5.50
C ASP A 162 -4.57 -22.14 -5.91
N ALA A 163 -3.60 -23.03 -5.68
CA ALA A 163 -2.18 -22.79 -5.97
C ALA A 163 -1.90 -22.65 -7.47
N GLU A 164 -2.77 -23.18 -8.33
CA GLU A 164 -2.68 -23.09 -9.79
C GLU A 164 -3.44 -21.88 -10.36
N GLY A 165 -4.13 -21.11 -9.52
CA GLY A 165 -4.92 -19.94 -9.91
C GLY A 165 -6.34 -20.26 -10.38
N GLN A 166 -6.83 -21.49 -10.18
CA GLN A 166 -8.22 -21.85 -10.43
C GLN A 166 -9.11 -21.31 -9.32
N VAL A 167 -10.27 -20.76 -9.70
CA VAL A 167 -11.22 -20.19 -8.75
C VAL A 167 -11.87 -21.30 -7.93
N LEU A 168 -11.70 -21.24 -6.61
CA LEU A 168 -12.40 -22.10 -5.64
C LEU A 168 -13.76 -21.51 -5.30
N PHE A 169 -13.82 -20.21 -5.03
CA PHE A 169 -15.08 -19.47 -4.92
C PHE A 169 -14.94 -18.02 -5.39
N ASP A 170 -16.08 -17.45 -5.78
CA ASP A 170 -16.24 -16.06 -6.18
C ASP A 170 -17.52 -15.53 -5.53
N LYS A 171 -17.35 -14.86 -4.39
CA LYS A 171 -18.43 -14.38 -3.55
C LYS A 171 -18.72 -12.92 -3.88
N LYS A 172 -19.94 -12.67 -4.34
CA LYS A 172 -20.51 -11.32 -4.44
C LYS A 172 -21.02 -10.90 -3.07
N LEU A 173 -20.57 -9.78 -2.53
CA LEU A 173 -21.03 -9.25 -1.25
C LEU A 173 -22.31 -8.46 -1.44
N GLU A 174 -23.35 -8.71 -0.64
CA GLU A 174 -24.67 -8.09 -0.87
C GLU A 174 -24.66 -6.57 -0.71
N SER A 175 -23.75 -6.05 0.12
CA SER A 175 -23.59 -4.61 0.29
C SER A 175 -22.79 -4.00 -0.87
N VAL A 176 -23.43 -3.03 -1.52
CA VAL A 176 -22.82 -2.24 -2.59
C VAL A 176 -21.84 -1.17 -2.10
N LYS A 177 -21.60 -1.11 -0.78
CA LYS A 177 -20.89 -0.03 -0.08
C LYS A 177 -20.09 -0.52 1.14
N ILE A 178 -19.75 -1.81 1.19
CA ILE A 178 -18.55 -2.18 1.94
C ILE A 178 -17.43 -1.50 1.14
N GLY A 179 -16.77 -0.51 1.73
CA GLY A 179 -15.67 0.25 1.12
C GLY A 179 -14.51 -0.68 0.75
N ALA A 180 -13.33 -0.11 0.50
CA ALA A 180 -12.15 -0.92 0.22
C ALA A 180 -11.96 -1.95 1.35
N LEU A 181 -12.06 -3.26 1.04
CA LEU A 181 -11.52 -4.29 1.93
C LEU A 181 -10.01 -4.18 1.78
N GLU A 182 -9.39 -3.34 2.59
CA GLU A 182 -7.99 -2.90 2.42
C GLU A 182 -7.00 -3.97 2.85
N LYS A 183 -7.40 -4.83 3.78
CA LYS A 183 -6.53 -5.87 4.31
C LYS A 183 -7.27 -7.18 4.47
N CYS A 184 -6.56 -8.27 4.20
CA CYS A 184 -7.00 -9.62 4.48
C CYS A 184 -5.95 -10.31 5.34
N ILE A 185 -6.41 -11.06 6.36
CA ILE A 185 -5.56 -11.90 7.21
C ILE A 185 -6.20 -13.27 7.31
N GLU A 186 -5.43 -14.32 7.01
CA GLU A 186 -5.82 -15.70 7.30
C GLU A 186 -5.45 -16.07 8.74
N LYS A 187 -6.41 -16.69 9.45
CA LYS A 187 -6.22 -17.29 10.76
C LYS A 187 -7.12 -18.53 10.86
N ASP A 188 -6.50 -19.67 11.15
CA ASP A 188 -7.21 -20.94 11.44
C ASP A 188 -8.23 -21.35 10.35
N GLY A 189 -7.90 -21.11 9.07
CA GLY A 189 -8.76 -21.43 7.92
C GLY A 189 -9.90 -20.42 7.67
N VAL A 190 -9.90 -19.30 8.38
CA VAL A 190 -10.84 -18.19 8.22
C VAL A 190 -10.10 -16.97 7.65
N TYR A 191 -10.72 -16.31 6.69
CA TYR A 191 -10.23 -15.08 6.05
C TYR A 191 -10.94 -13.87 6.65
N TYR A 192 -10.18 -13.04 7.36
CA TYR A 192 -10.65 -11.80 7.98
C TYR A 192 -10.31 -10.63 7.08
N PHE A 193 -11.33 -10.02 6.51
CA PHE A 193 -11.21 -8.79 5.74
C PHE A 193 -11.51 -7.58 6.61
N PHE A 194 -10.66 -6.57 6.53
CA PHE A 194 -10.76 -5.31 7.26
C PHE A 194 -10.87 -4.19 6.24
N GLY A 195 -11.81 -3.28 6.46
CA GLY A 195 -12.03 -2.11 5.62
C GLY A 195 -12.95 -1.12 6.29
N GLU A 196 -13.48 -0.21 5.49
CA GLU A 196 -14.36 0.87 5.96
C GLU A 196 -15.75 0.76 5.34
N ASN A 197 -16.76 1.24 6.05
CA ASN A 197 -18.12 1.36 5.55
C ASN A 197 -18.40 2.80 5.15
N GLU A 198 -18.32 3.12 3.87
CA GLU A 198 -18.58 4.47 3.36
C GLU A 198 -20.07 4.85 3.32
N SER A 199 -20.98 3.98 3.79
CA SER A 199 -22.42 4.25 3.72
C SER A 199 -22.92 5.14 4.87
N LYS A 200 -23.20 6.42 4.56
CA LYS A 200 -23.92 7.37 5.44
C LYS A 200 -25.38 7.01 5.76
N GLU A 201 -25.88 5.91 5.22
CA GLU A 201 -27.25 5.47 5.39
C GLU A 201 -27.24 3.96 5.59
N ILE A 202 -27.42 3.50 6.82
CA ILE A 202 -28.22 2.33 7.26
C ILE A 202 -27.75 1.97 8.68
N LEU A 203 -28.18 2.76 9.66
CA LEU A 203 -28.42 2.45 11.07
C LEU A 203 -28.49 3.83 11.76
N ALA A 204 -29.55 4.11 12.51
CA ALA A 204 -29.92 5.47 12.92
C ALA A 204 -28.93 6.21 13.88
N ASN A 205 -27.71 5.70 14.06
CA ASN A 205 -26.67 6.24 14.93
C ASN A 205 -25.26 6.32 14.29
N TYR A 206 -25.08 5.95 13.01
CA TYR A 206 -23.76 5.94 12.36
C TYR A 206 -23.77 6.87 11.15
N ALA A 207 -22.94 7.91 11.17
CA ALA A 207 -22.95 8.99 10.17
C ALA A 207 -21.57 9.30 9.56
N GLY A 208 -20.57 8.45 9.80
CA GLY A 208 -19.23 8.48 9.19
C GLY A 208 -18.79 7.10 8.69
N GLU A 209 -17.59 7.03 8.09
CA GLU A 209 -16.94 5.76 7.74
C GLU A 209 -16.70 4.96 9.03
N ASP A 210 -17.45 3.87 9.26
CA ASP A 210 -17.18 2.93 10.36
C ASP A 210 -16.23 1.84 9.91
N ILE A 211 -15.50 1.25 10.84
CA ILE A 211 -14.70 0.06 10.57
C ILE A 211 -15.62 -1.12 10.28
N TYR A 212 -15.41 -1.80 9.15
CA TYR A 212 -16.09 -3.05 8.80
C TYR A 212 -15.12 -4.21 8.78
N ILE A 213 -15.49 -5.28 9.49
CA ILE A 213 -14.74 -6.53 9.54
C ILE A 213 -15.66 -7.67 9.07
N LEU A 214 -15.18 -8.45 8.12
CA LEU A 214 -15.88 -9.60 7.54
C LEU A 214 -15.01 -10.84 7.61
N ALA A 215 -15.50 -11.86 8.30
CA ALA A 215 -14.88 -13.17 8.39
C ALA A 215 -15.58 -14.16 7.44
N ILE A 216 -14.81 -14.83 6.59
CA ILE A 216 -15.30 -15.82 5.62
C ILE A 216 -14.53 -17.12 5.79
N ASP A 217 -15.23 -18.26 5.73
CA ASP A 217 -14.59 -19.58 5.76
C ASP A 217 -13.92 -19.96 4.42
N GLU A 218 -13.18 -21.06 4.43
CA GLU A 218 -12.54 -21.64 3.23
C GLU A 218 -13.49 -21.92 2.05
N ASN A 219 -14.80 -22.02 2.31
CA ASN A 219 -15.83 -22.31 1.31
C ASN A 219 -16.56 -21.04 0.81
N GLY A 220 -16.17 -19.86 1.28
CA GLY A 220 -16.80 -18.60 0.90
C GLY A 220 -18.09 -18.29 1.68
N ASN A 221 -18.37 -18.99 2.79
CA ASN A 221 -19.50 -18.67 3.65
C ASN A 221 -19.12 -17.59 4.67
N GLU A 222 -20.04 -16.66 4.91
CA GLU A 222 -19.85 -15.67 5.98
C GLU A 222 -19.92 -16.37 7.34
N VAL A 223 -18.90 -16.15 8.16
CA VAL A 223 -18.80 -16.67 9.53
C VAL A 223 -19.29 -15.60 10.50
N HIS A 224 -18.67 -14.41 10.43
CA HIS A 224 -18.99 -13.25 11.26
C HIS A 224 -18.85 -11.96 10.45
N GLN A 225 -19.60 -10.95 10.84
CA GLN A 225 -19.34 -9.57 10.43
C GLN A 225 -19.58 -8.62 11.60
N ARG A 226 -18.80 -7.54 11.67
CA ARG A 226 -18.95 -6.51 12.69
C ARG A 226 -18.62 -5.13 12.15
N TYR A 227 -19.38 -4.16 12.63
CA TYR A 227 -19.02 -2.75 12.54
C TYR A 227 -18.44 -2.30 13.89
N ILE A 228 -17.31 -1.59 13.86
CA ILE A 228 -16.71 -0.97 15.05
C ILE A 228 -16.65 0.53 14.80
N GLY A 229 -17.35 1.31 15.62
CA GLY A 229 -17.49 2.74 15.33
C GLY A 229 -18.56 3.44 16.14
N GLY A 230 -18.92 4.63 15.66
CA GLY A 230 -19.89 5.52 16.28
C GLY A 230 -20.49 6.52 15.29
N SER A 231 -20.85 7.70 15.78
CA SER A 231 -21.56 8.69 14.97
C SER A 231 -20.67 9.47 13.99
N SER A 232 -19.35 9.30 14.03
CA SER A 232 -18.39 10.04 13.21
C SER A 232 -17.44 9.10 12.45
N PHE A 233 -16.29 9.62 11.97
CA PHE A 233 -15.36 8.86 11.14
C PHE A 233 -14.43 8.01 12.01
N ASP A 234 -14.34 6.73 11.70
CA ASP A 234 -13.60 5.70 12.42
C ASP A 234 -12.84 4.81 11.41
N GLN A 235 -11.52 4.99 11.33
CA GLN A 235 -10.67 4.32 10.34
C GLN A 235 -9.68 3.36 11.01
N ILE A 236 -9.44 2.21 10.38
CA ILE A 236 -8.34 1.31 10.77
C ILE A 236 -7.03 1.91 10.23
N GLU A 237 -6.08 2.14 11.11
CA GLU A 237 -4.69 2.48 10.73
C GLU A 237 -3.88 1.20 10.52
N ASN A 238 -4.10 0.18 11.36
CA ASN A 238 -3.36 -1.07 11.29
C ASN A 238 -4.11 -2.23 11.95
N VAL A 239 -3.72 -3.45 11.57
CA VAL A 239 -4.23 -4.70 12.13
C VAL A 239 -3.09 -5.69 12.31
N CYS A 240 -3.00 -6.29 13.49
CA CYS A 240 -2.08 -7.37 13.80
C CYS A 240 -2.83 -8.62 14.24
N LYS A 241 -2.44 -9.79 13.70
CA LYS A 241 -2.93 -11.10 14.15
C LYS A 241 -2.32 -11.46 15.49
N THR A 242 -3.13 -11.99 16.40
CA THR A 242 -2.71 -12.54 17.69
C THR A 242 -3.20 -13.98 17.84
N GLU A 243 -2.80 -14.65 18.92
CA GLU A 243 -3.26 -16.02 19.21
C GLU A 243 -4.78 -16.08 19.42
N ASP A 244 -5.36 -15.08 20.10
CA ASP A 244 -6.76 -15.05 20.53
C ASP A 244 -7.66 -14.13 19.68
N GLY A 245 -7.14 -13.57 18.58
CA GLY A 245 -7.87 -12.62 17.73
C GLY A 245 -6.95 -11.58 17.09
N PHE A 246 -7.31 -10.30 17.18
CA PHE A 246 -6.60 -9.21 16.51
C PHE A 246 -6.40 -7.99 17.41
N ILE A 247 -5.33 -7.26 17.15
CA ILE A 247 -5.13 -5.90 17.67
C ILE A 247 -5.33 -4.94 16.50
N LEU A 248 -6.26 -4.01 16.66
CA LEU A 248 -6.53 -2.92 15.73
C LEU A 248 -5.95 -1.63 16.28
N GLU A 249 -5.31 -0.87 15.42
CA GLU A 249 -4.97 0.53 15.68
C GLU A 249 -5.96 1.37 14.89
N VAL A 250 -6.70 2.23 15.60
CA VAL A 250 -7.86 2.93 15.06
C VAL A 250 -7.72 4.42 15.31
N ALA A 251 -7.99 5.23 14.29
CA ALA A 251 -8.20 6.65 14.45
C ALA A 251 -9.69 6.97 14.40
N SER A 252 -10.23 7.46 15.50
CA SER A 252 -11.66 7.69 15.70
C SER A 252 -11.96 9.17 15.97
N GLN A 253 -12.97 9.71 15.31
CA GLN A 253 -13.56 11.03 15.62
C GLN A 253 -14.86 10.92 16.40
N SER A 254 -15.30 9.69 16.69
CA SER A 254 -16.52 9.38 17.41
C SER A 254 -16.37 9.61 18.91
N THR A 255 -17.48 9.98 19.56
CA THR A 255 -17.58 10.18 21.02
C THR A 255 -18.77 9.41 21.59
N ASP A 256 -19.21 8.37 20.88
CA ASP A 256 -20.31 7.47 21.17
C ASP A 256 -20.05 6.10 20.54
N GLY A 257 -21.02 5.18 20.61
CA GLY A 257 -20.84 3.81 20.13
C GLY A 257 -19.69 3.10 20.84
N ASP A 258 -18.81 2.48 20.06
CA ASP A 258 -17.63 1.78 20.57
C ASP A 258 -16.53 2.73 21.07
N PHE A 259 -16.66 4.05 20.85
CA PHE A 259 -15.67 5.07 21.25
C PHE A 259 -16.23 6.14 22.20
N ALA A 260 -17.27 5.78 22.97
CA ALA A 260 -17.98 6.67 23.89
C ALA A 260 -17.10 7.31 25.00
N GLU A 261 -15.92 6.76 25.28
CA GLU A 261 -14.98 7.29 26.27
C GLU A 261 -14.09 8.41 25.71
N SER A 262 -14.13 8.68 24.40
CA SER A 262 -13.48 9.84 23.80
C SER A 262 -14.17 11.14 24.22
N ASN A 263 -13.38 12.15 24.58
CA ASN A 263 -13.86 13.50 24.89
C ASN A 263 -13.50 14.52 23.80
N GLU A 264 -12.88 14.08 22.70
CA GLU A 264 -12.33 14.95 21.66
C GLU A 264 -13.22 15.01 20.42
N LYS A 265 -14.38 15.67 20.54
CA LYS A 265 -15.28 15.85 19.40
C LYS A 265 -14.58 16.60 18.25
N TYR A 266 -14.55 15.99 17.05
CA TYR A 266 -13.90 16.51 15.83
C TYR A 266 -12.37 16.54 15.82
N LYS A 267 -11.70 15.90 16.79
CA LYS A 267 -10.28 15.55 16.68
C LYS A 267 -10.15 14.04 16.69
N ARG A 268 -9.18 13.51 15.95
CA ARG A 268 -8.89 12.07 15.95
C ARG A 268 -8.31 11.68 17.30
N ALA A 269 -9.03 10.86 18.05
CA ALA A 269 -8.49 10.07 19.13
C ALA A 269 -7.94 8.76 18.54
N TYR A 270 -6.77 8.34 19.00
CA TYR A 270 -6.16 7.09 18.57
C TYR A 270 -6.43 6.01 19.60
N TRP A 271 -6.79 4.82 19.13
CA TRP A 271 -7.26 3.71 19.96
C TRP A 271 -6.56 2.42 19.59
N ARG A 272 -6.02 1.74 20.59
CA ARG A 272 -5.71 0.32 20.46
C ARG A 272 -6.96 -0.47 20.86
N VAL A 273 -7.46 -1.31 19.97
CA VAL A 273 -8.65 -2.14 20.18
C VAL A 273 -8.26 -3.60 20.00
N VAL A 274 -8.44 -4.42 21.03
CA VAL A 274 -8.22 -5.87 20.95
C VAL A 274 -9.57 -6.54 20.74
N ILE A 275 -9.68 -7.32 19.67
CA ILE A 275 -10.89 -8.08 19.31
C ILE A 275 -10.60 -9.58 19.27
N SER A 276 -11.60 -10.39 19.60
CA SER A 276 -11.53 -11.85 19.48
C SER A 276 -11.76 -12.33 18.04
N ASP A 277 -11.59 -13.63 17.80
CA ASP A 277 -11.93 -14.29 16.53
C ASP A 277 -13.41 -14.20 16.15
N ASP A 278 -14.30 -14.08 17.14
CA ASP A 278 -15.73 -13.83 16.98
C ASP A 278 -16.03 -12.33 16.77
N LEU A 279 -14.98 -11.51 16.59
CA LEU A 279 -15.00 -10.06 16.44
C LEU A 279 -15.49 -9.31 17.70
N GLU A 280 -15.52 -9.93 18.87
CA GLU A 280 -15.89 -9.25 20.11
C GLU A 280 -14.77 -8.37 20.66
N ILE A 281 -15.06 -7.10 20.96
CA ILE A 281 -14.10 -6.19 21.61
C ILE A 281 -13.82 -6.70 23.02
N MET A 282 -12.57 -7.09 23.26
CA MET A 282 -12.09 -7.62 24.54
C MET A 282 -11.48 -6.51 25.40
N GLU A 283 -10.70 -5.62 24.78
CA GLU A 283 -10.02 -4.51 25.42
C GLU A 283 -9.94 -3.34 24.45
N LYS A 284 -9.97 -2.11 24.98
CA LYS A 284 -9.66 -0.91 24.21
C LYS A 284 -9.03 0.14 25.11
N GLU A 285 -8.05 0.86 24.58
CA GLU A 285 -7.38 1.96 25.27
C GLU A 285 -7.11 3.14 24.31
N ILE A 286 -7.20 4.36 24.84
CA ILE A 286 -6.79 5.57 24.10
C ILE A 286 -5.27 5.67 24.15
N VAL A 287 -4.66 5.96 22.99
CA VAL A 287 -3.24 6.22 22.80
C VAL A 287 -3.02 7.75 22.74
N PRO A 288 -2.59 8.42 23.84
CA PRO A 288 -2.68 9.87 23.96
C PRO A 288 -1.80 10.67 22.98
N ASP A 289 -0.65 10.10 22.61
CA ASP A 289 0.31 10.73 21.70
C ASP A 289 0.12 10.28 20.24
N GLY A 290 -0.96 9.55 19.97
CA GLY A 290 -1.18 8.85 18.71
C GLY A 290 -0.28 7.63 18.55
N PHE A 291 -0.40 6.99 17.40
CA PHE A 291 0.58 5.97 17.01
C PHE A 291 1.84 6.69 16.55
N ASP A 292 3.00 6.22 17.00
CA ASP A 292 4.25 6.64 16.36
C ASP A 292 4.18 6.14 14.91
N HIS A 293 3.95 7.06 13.97
CA HIS A 293 3.75 6.74 12.56
C HIS A 293 5.03 6.24 11.87
N ASP A 294 6.12 6.02 12.61
CA ASP A 294 7.21 5.12 12.22
C ASP A 294 6.69 3.67 12.27
N PHE A 295 5.67 3.39 11.44
CA PHE A 295 5.25 2.05 11.14
C PHE A 295 6.39 1.38 10.42
N ARG A 296 7.12 0.58 11.19
CA ARG A 296 8.09 -0.39 10.71
C ARG A 296 7.42 -1.13 9.56
N ARG A 297 7.88 -0.91 8.34
CA ARG A 297 7.25 -1.52 7.17
C ARG A 297 7.76 -2.94 7.09
N TYR A 298 6.84 -3.90 7.07
CA TYR A 298 7.19 -5.29 6.86
C TYR A 298 7.89 -5.44 5.51
N VAL A 299 9.08 -6.06 5.51
CA VAL A 299 9.88 -6.31 4.31
C VAL A 299 10.11 -7.79 4.05
N GLY A 300 9.72 -8.68 4.96
CA GLY A 300 9.88 -10.12 4.79
C GLY A 300 9.95 -10.88 6.10
N VAL A 301 10.35 -12.14 6.03
CA VAL A 301 10.59 -13.01 7.20
C VAL A 301 12.05 -13.38 7.25
N LYS A 302 12.66 -13.30 8.42
CA LYS A 302 14.02 -13.80 8.68
C LYS A 302 13.99 -14.75 9.87
N ASP A 303 14.50 -15.97 9.68
CA ASP A 303 14.58 -16.99 10.73
C ASP A 303 13.22 -17.32 11.39
N GLY A 304 12.12 -17.18 10.63
CA GLY A 304 10.75 -17.40 11.11
C GLY A 304 10.08 -16.20 11.78
N GLU A 305 10.80 -15.09 11.96
CA GLU A 305 10.28 -13.86 12.56
C GLU A 305 10.04 -12.77 11.51
N PRO A 306 9.00 -11.92 11.68
CA PRO A 306 8.79 -10.76 10.83
C PRO A 306 9.99 -9.81 10.86
N LEU A 307 10.36 -9.31 9.69
CA LEU A 307 11.46 -8.37 9.50
C LEU A 307 10.91 -7.04 8.98
N TYR A 308 11.43 -5.93 9.51
CA TYR A 308 10.98 -4.58 9.15
C TYR A 308 12.11 -3.69 8.65
N ASP A 309 11.79 -2.68 7.84
CA ASP A 309 12.79 -1.84 7.15
C ASP A 309 13.70 -0.98 8.06
N ASP A 310 13.35 -0.82 9.33
CA ASP A 310 14.12 -0.12 10.37
C ASP A 310 14.82 -1.08 11.36
N ASP A 311 14.78 -2.40 11.13
CA ASP A 311 15.54 -3.39 11.92
C ASP A 311 17.05 -3.08 11.90
N GLU A 312 17.74 -3.37 13.01
CA GLU A 312 19.18 -3.08 13.20
C GLU A 312 20.06 -3.62 12.05
N MET A 313 19.67 -4.72 11.41
CA MET A 313 20.42 -5.27 10.27
C MET A 313 20.49 -4.34 9.05
N PHE A 314 19.61 -3.35 8.96
CA PHE A 314 19.58 -2.35 7.90
C PHE A 314 20.23 -1.02 8.29
N SER A 315 20.76 -0.88 9.52
CA SER A 315 21.28 0.40 10.02
C SER A 315 22.43 0.98 9.18
N ASP A 316 23.24 0.11 8.60
CA ASP A 316 24.38 0.46 7.74
C ASP A 316 24.09 0.20 6.24
N PHE A 317 22.83 -0.06 5.88
CA PHE A 317 22.44 -0.32 4.49
C PHE A 317 22.47 0.98 3.67
N ASP A 318 23.30 0.99 2.62
CA ASP A 318 23.53 2.15 1.74
C ASP A 318 22.84 2.01 0.38
N GLY A 319 22.04 0.95 0.18
CA GLY A 319 21.35 0.65 -1.08
C GLY A 319 20.04 1.41 -1.32
N GLY A 320 19.67 2.34 -0.44
CA GLY A 320 18.41 3.08 -0.50
C GLY A 320 17.35 2.53 0.45
N TRP A 321 16.08 2.74 0.14
CA TRP A 321 14.97 2.30 0.98
C TRP A 321 14.67 0.83 0.74
N VAL A 322 14.90 0.01 1.77
CA VAL A 322 14.71 -1.45 1.74
C VAL A 322 13.25 -1.76 1.41
N ARG A 323 12.98 -2.47 0.33
CA ARG A 323 11.62 -2.89 -0.01
C ARG A 323 11.30 -4.28 0.46
N GLU A 324 12.20 -5.19 0.15
CA GLU A 324 11.96 -6.61 0.34
C GLU A 324 13.23 -7.29 0.79
N TYR A 325 13.06 -8.25 1.70
CA TYR A 325 14.03 -9.24 2.13
C TYR A 325 13.58 -10.60 1.61
N ILE A 326 14.40 -11.24 0.79
CA ILE A 326 14.12 -12.55 0.21
C ILE A 326 15.19 -13.53 0.69
N ASP A 327 14.76 -14.58 1.40
CA ASP A 327 15.64 -15.65 1.87
C ASP A 327 15.88 -16.69 0.76
N TYR A 328 17.14 -16.91 0.40
CA TYR A 328 17.58 -17.92 -0.58
C TYR A 328 18.32 -19.09 0.11
N GLY A 329 18.08 -19.30 1.40
CA GLY A 329 18.67 -20.41 2.17
C GLY A 329 20.08 -20.08 2.66
N ASP A 330 21.10 -20.18 1.81
CA ASP A 330 22.49 -19.88 2.20
C ASP A 330 22.87 -18.40 2.01
N THR A 331 22.02 -17.65 1.29
CA THR A 331 22.15 -16.22 1.02
C THR A 331 20.82 -15.53 1.22
N TYR A 332 20.80 -14.20 1.19
CA TYR A 332 19.58 -13.42 1.14
C TYR A 332 19.74 -12.19 0.25
N LEU A 333 18.65 -11.82 -0.41
CA LEU A 333 18.60 -10.67 -1.30
C LEU A 333 17.82 -9.55 -0.63
N ILE A 334 18.38 -8.36 -0.65
CA ILE A 334 17.69 -7.11 -0.35
C ILE A 334 17.37 -6.42 -1.68
N VAL A 335 16.08 -6.15 -1.90
CA VAL A 335 15.61 -5.29 -2.99
C VAL A 335 15.29 -3.94 -2.38
N SER A 336 15.80 -2.86 -2.95
CA SER A 336 15.59 -1.49 -2.46
C SER A 336 15.36 -0.50 -3.59
N ASP A 337 14.73 0.64 -3.28
CA ASP A 337 14.60 1.76 -4.22
C ASP A 337 15.53 2.90 -3.79
N ARG A 338 16.26 3.47 -4.75
CA ARG A 338 17.16 4.61 -4.53
C ARG A 338 16.79 5.75 -5.46
N ILE A 339 16.61 6.95 -4.90
CA ILE A 339 16.44 8.18 -5.70
C ILE A 339 17.78 8.53 -6.34
N THR A 340 17.76 8.71 -7.65
CA THR A 340 18.93 9.10 -8.47
C THR A 340 18.83 10.54 -8.96
N GLY A 341 17.73 11.24 -8.71
CA GLY A 341 17.61 12.66 -9.03
C GLY A 341 16.18 13.16 -8.92
N GLN A 342 16.02 14.47 -8.99
CA GLN A 342 14.72 15.10 -9.09
C GLN A 342 14.48 15.54 -10.54
N VAL A 343 13.27 15.37 -11.04
CA VAL A 343 12.91 15.88 -12.36
C VAL A 343 12.86 17.41 -12.31
N GLU A 344 13.64 18.09 -13.14
CA GLU A 344 13.70 19.56 -13.12
C GLU A 344 12.43 20.24 -13.65
N HIS A 345 11.81 19.68 -14.68
CA HIS A 345 10.60 20.22 -15.30
C HIS A 345 9.36 19.46 -14.83
N GLN A 346 8.92 19.78 -13.63
CA GLN A 346 7.66 19.27 -13.07
C GLN A 346 6.46 19.84 -13.85
N PRO A 347 5.43 19.03 -14.19
CA PRO A 347 4.21 19.56 -14.78
C PRO A 347 3.54 20.56 -13.83
N PRO A 348 2.99 21.68 -14.33
CA PRO A 348 2.52 22.80 -13.51
C PRO A 348 1.30 22.50 -12.60
N TYR A 349 0.74 21.29 -12.66
CA TYR A 349 -0.51 20.91 -11.96
C TYR A 349 -0.39 19.67 -11.08
N ILE A 350 0.82 19.24 -10.75
CA ILE A 350 1.03 18.06 -9.91
C ILE A 350 1.44 18.50 -8.50
N SER A 351 0.76 17.94 -7.49
CA SER A 351 1.02 18.23 -6.07
C SER A 351 2.21 17.45 -5.49
N SER A 352 2.73 16.48 -6.24
CA SER A 352 3.89 15.64 -5.87
C SER A 352 5.14 15.99 -6.70
N ILE A 353 6.30 15.88 -6.05
CA ILE A 353 7.61 16.02 -6.72
C ILE A 353 7.96 14.70 -7.40
N TRP A 354 8.32 14.76 -8.68
CA TRP A 354 8.79 13.62 -9.44
C TRP A 354 10.30 13.39 -9.30
N TYR A 355 10.68 12.12 -9.16
CA TYR A 355 12.05 11.68 -8.91
C TYR A 355 12.47 10.58 -9.89
N TYR A 356 13.68 10.68 -10.41
CA TYR A 356 14.36 9.54 -11.00
C TYR A 356 14.74 8.55 -9.91
N SER A 357 14.59 7.26 -10.20
CA SER A 357 14.87 6.19 -9.25
C SER A 357 15.52 5.00 -9.94
N GLU A 358 16.25 4.21 -9.16
CA GLU A 358 16.72 2.88 -9.55
C GLU A 358 16.26 1.83 -8.53
N THR A 359 15.96 0.63 -9.02
CA THR A 359 15.79 -0.54 -8.16
C THR A 359 17.16 -1.18 -7.98
N VAL A 360 17.57 -1.37 -6.73
CA VAL A 360 18.86 -1.91 -6.32
C VAL A 360 18.67 -3.32 -5.78
N TYR A 361 19.52 -4.24 -6.23
CA TYR A 361 19.55 -5.63 -5.84
C TYR A 361 20.88 -5.88 -5.13
N SER A 362 20.83 -6.16 -3.82
CA SER A 362 22.01 -6.41 -2.99
C SER A 362 21.92 -7.79 -2.35
N MET A 363 22.77 -8.73 -2.77
CA MET A 363 22.81 -10.10 -2.26
C MET A 363 23.90 -10.24 -1.21
N TYR A 364 23.58 -10.89 -0.09
CA TYR A 364 24.48 -11.10 1.03
C TYR A 364 24.55 -12.58 1.41
N ASP A 365 25.68 -13.00 1.97
CA ASP A 365 25.73 -14.28 2.69
C ASP A 365 25.05 -14.14 4.08
N LYS A 366 24.80 -15.26 4.76
CA LYS A 366 24.19 -15.25 6.11
C LYS A 366 25.04 -14.57 7.20
N SER A 367 26.31 -14.25 6.93
CA SER A 367 27.15 -13.46 7.85
C SER A 367 26.95 -11.95 7.70
N GLY A 368 26.21 -11.51 6.67
CA GLY A 368 26.01 -10.10 6.32
C GLY A 368 27.07 -9.55 5.37
N THR A 369 27.88 -10.41 4.75
CA THR A 369 28.88 -9.97 3.76
C THR A 369 28.22 -9.80 2.39
N LEU A 370 28.37 -8.61 1.79
CA LEU A 370 27.85 -8.30 0.45
C LEU A 370 28.58 -9.15 -0.61
N ILE A 371 27.82 -9.99 -1.32
CA ILE A 371 28.30 -10.85 -2.41
C ILE A 371 28.28 -10.08 -3.73
N PHE A 372 27.13 -9.53 -4.09
CA PHE A 372 27.00 -8.66 -5.26
C PHE A 372 25.99 -7.55 -5.03
N ARG A 373 26.16 -6.47 -5.78
CA ARG A 373 25.19 -5.38 -5.92
C ARG A 373 25.09 -4.95 -7.37
N ALA A 374 23.87 -4.76 -7.85
CA ALA A 374 23.58 -4.16 -9.15
C ALA A 374 22.27 -3.37 -9.09
N SER A 375 22.04 -2.47 -10.04
CA SER A 375 20.81 -1.70 -10.14
C SER A 375 20.30 -1.64 -11.56
N VAL A 376 19.02 -1.29 -11.69
CA VAL A 376 18.32 -1.04 -12.95
C VAL A 376 17.52 0.25 -12.82
N ASP A 377 17.51 1.07 -13.86
CA ASP A 377 16.71 2.29 -13.89
C ASP A 377 15.22 1.92 -13.75
N SER A 378 14.58 2.50 -12.73
CA SER A 378 13.16 2.29 -12.42
C SER A 378 12.37 3.58 -12.55
N SER A 379 12.98 4.63 -13.11
CA SER A 379 12.33 5.91 -13.32
C SER A 379 11.06 5.75 -14.16
N PRO A 380 9.95 6.40 -13.78
CA PRO A 380 8.81 6.54 -14.68
C PRO A 380 9.25 7.20 -15.99
N ASP A 381 8.60 6.84 -17.09
CA ASP A 381 8.79 7.51 -18.39
C ASP A 381 8.13 8.90 -18.36
N TYR A 382 8.82 9.86 -17.76
CA TYR A 382 8.33 11.23 -17.59
C TYR A 382 8.11 11.96 -18.91
N GLU A 383 8.83 11.60 -19.97
CA GLU A 383 8.65 12.19 -21.30
C GLU A 383 7.30 11.81 -21.91
N LYS A 384 6.84 10.57 -21.70
CA LYS A 384 5.48 10.16 -22.08
C LYS A 384 4.41 10.97 -21.35
N TYR A 385 4.63 11.33 -20.09
CA TYR A 385 3.69 12.15 -19.32
C TYR A 385 3.77 13.66 -19.65
N ALA A 386 4.92 14.14 -20.15
CA ALA A 386 5.14 15.56 -20.46
C ALA A 386 4.66 15.97 -21.87
N ASN A 387 4.55 15.03 -22.82
CA ASN A 387 4.27 15.29 -24.24
C ASN A 387 2.80 15.11 -24.68
N ASP A 388 1.81 15.32 -23.79
CA ASP A 388 0.35 15.21 -24.07
C ASP A 388 -0.20 13.81 -24.41
N GLU A 389 -0.22 12.87 -23.45
CA GLU A 389 -1.31 11.87 -23.34
C GLU A 389 -1.60 11.52 -21.87
N TRP A 390 -2.21 12.43 -21.11
CA TRP A 390 -3.24 11.97 -20.16
C TRP A 390 -4.32 11.24 -21.00
N PRO A 391 -4.94 10.14 -20.55
CA PRO A 391 -5.98 9.44 -21.33
C PRO A 391 -7.26 10.25 -21.58
N LEU A 392 -7.25 11.57 -21.37
CA LEU A 392 -8.34 12.49 -21.63
C LEU A 392 -7.98 13.47 -22.75
N GLN A 393 -7.69 12.97 -23.95
CA GLN A 393 -7.93 13.74 -25.17
C GLN A 393 -8.63 12.90 -26.25
N ILE A 394 -9.93 13.18 -26.33
CA ILE A 394 -10.82 12.91 -27.44
C ILE A 394 -10.14 13.37 -28.74
N ASN A 395 -9.84 12.44 -29.63
CA ASN A 395 -9.76 12.72 -31.05
C ASN A 395 -10.91 12.00 -31.75
N GLU A 396 -12.04 12.70 -31.83
CA GLU A 396 -12.93 12.54 -32.98
C GLU A 396 -12.09 12.79 -34.24
N LYS A 397 -11.74 11.72 -34.97
CA LYS A 397 -11.72 11.81 -36.43
C LYS A 397 -11.82 10.46 -37.11
N ASN A 398 -12.92 10.36 -37.83
CA ASN A 398 -13.23 9.51 -38.96
C ASN A 398 -13.71 8.10 -38.61
N GLY A 399 -15.02 8.03 -38.41
CA GLY A 399 -15.75 6.92 -39.01
C GLY A 399 -15.46 6.89 -40.51
N GLU A 400 -15.03 5.72 -40.98
CA GLU A 400 -15.47 5.12 -42.24
C GLU A 400 -14.91 3.69 -42.33
N ASN A 401 -15.85 2.76 -42.36
CA ASN A 401 -15.83 1.33 -42.74
C ASN A 401 -15.30 0.30 -41.74
#